data_AF-A0A1H9I6H9-F1
#
_entry.id   AF-A0A1H9I6H9-F1
#
_cell.length_a   1.000
_cell.length_b   1.000
_cell.length_c   1.000
_cell.angle_alpha   90.00
_cell.angle_beta   90.00
_cell.angle_gamma   90.00
#
_symmetry.space_group_name_H-M   'P 1'
#
loop_
_entity.id
_entity.type
_entity.pdbx_description
1 polymer ?
#
loop_
_entity_poly.entity_id
_entity_poly.type
_entity_poly.pdbx_seq_one_letter_code
_entity_poly.pdbx_strand_id
1 'polypeptide(L)'
;MLAFTGLANARRLMGKTSLKRLAMISEADWKHFKTVQAATLDKFCKQILDDASETINDVVLSNHEKYISLYRMIEKRDKRIAEIFNYNSRSKVMLQLYLLKSEGLLEAVQIAGFSTEVQEYLTNNDLYVR
;
A
#
# COMPACT_ATOMS: atom_id res chain seq x y z
N MET A 1 -12.56 -1.58 -15.47
CA MET A 1 -13.63 -1.14 -14.56
C MET A 1 -13.50 -1.97 -13.30
N LEU A 2 -12.86 -1.44 -12.24
CA LEU A 2 -12.78 -1.90 -10.83
C LEU A 2 -11.49 -1.33 -10.20
N ALA A 3 -11.45 -0.01 -9.93
CA ALA A 3 -10.40 0.63 -9.11
C ALA A 3 -11.00 1.60 -8.05
N PHE A 4 -12.31 1.53 -7.83
CA PHE A 4 -13.03 2.37 -6.85
C PHE A 4 -13.50 1.60 -5.60
N THR A 5 -13.19 0.31 -5.49
CA THR A 5 -13.74 -0.55 -4.44
C THR A 5 -13.06 -0.37 -3.08
N GLY A 6 -11.78 0.02 -3.04
CA GLY A 6 -11.04 0.15 -1.77
C GLY A 6 -11.58 1.23 -0.84
N LEU A 7 -11.82 2.44 -1.37
CA LEU A 7 -12.31 3.58 -0.57
C LEU A 7 -13.78 3.42 -0.16
N ALA A 8 -14.59 2.77 -1.01
CA ALA A 8 -15.99 2.49 -0.74
C ALA A 8 -16.15 1.38 0.31
N ASN A 9 -15.36 0.29 0.23
CA ASN A 9 -15.39 -0.78 1.23
C ASN A 9 -14.83 -0.34 2.57
N ALA A 10 -13.70 0.39 2.60
CA ALA A 10 -13.13 0.92 3.84
C ALA A 10 -14.10 1.86 4.57
N ARG A 11 -14.84 2.70 3.84
CA ARG A 11 -15.90 3.56 4.40
C ARG A 11 -17.12 2.79 4.89
N ARG A 12 -17.44 1.65 4.28
CA ARG A 12 -18.60 0.82 4.65
C ARG A 12 -18.35 0.01 5.92
N LEU A 13 -17.10 -0.38 6.17
CA LEU A 13 -16.68 -1.16 7.33
C LEU A 13 -16.45 -0.30 8.59
N MET A 14 -16.16 0.99 8.43
CA MET A 14 -15.87 1.90 9.54
C MET A 14 -17.05 2.84 9.85
N GLY A 15 -17.57 2.77 11.08
CA GLY A 15 -18.61 3.69 11.55
C GLY A 15 -18.18 5.17 11.46
N LYS A 16 -19.13 6.07 11.19
CA LYS A 16 -18.91 7.52 10.95
C LYS A 16 -18.07 8.23 12.03
N THR A 17 -18.13 7.77 13.27
CA THR A 17 -17.39 8.33 14.42
C THR A 17 -15.92 7.89 14.46
N SER A 18 -15.61 6.65 14.08
CA SER A 18 -14.22 6.16 13.93
C SER A 18 -13.54 6.86 12.76
N LEU A 19 -14.26 7.10 11.67
CA LEU A 19 -13.77 7.86 10.50
C LEU A 19 -13.38 9.30 10.85
N LYS A 20 -14.06 9.95 11.80
CA LYS A 20 -13.77 11.33 12.21
C LYS A 20 -12.53 11.46 13.10
N ARG A 21 -12.26 10.48 13.97
CA ARG A 21 -11.04 10.45 14.82
C ARG A 21 -9.79 10.07 14.04
N LEU A 22 -9.90 9.05 13.19
CA LEU A 22 -8.85 8.63 12.26
C LEU A 22 -8.52 9.67 11.17
N ALA A 23 -9.40 10.66 10.96
CA ALA A 23 -9.20 11.71 9.95
C ALA A 23 -8.10 12.73 10.33
N MET A 24 -7.67 12.80 11.59
CA MET A 24 -6.58 13.67 12.02
C MET A 24 -5.49 12.88 12.74
N ILE A 25 -4.58 12.29 11.97
CA ILE A 25 -3.36 11.70 12.55
C ILE A 25 -2.54 12.81 13.22
N SER A 26 -1.82 12.50 14.31
CA SER A 26 -0.99 13.46 15.04
C SER A 26 0.22 13.96 14.24
N GLU A 27 0.75 15.16 14.50
CA GLU A 27 1.94 15.69 13.78
C GLU A 27 3.14 14.75 13.82
N ALA A 28 3.30 14.03 14.92
CA ALA A 28 4.30 12.97 15.05
C ALA A 28 4.04 11.82 14.07
N ASP A 29 2.81 11.28 14.04
CA ASP A 29 2.43 10.19 13.13
C ASP A 29 2.60 10.58 11.66
N TRP A 30 2.33 11.83 11.30
CA TRP A 30 2.52 12.31 9.92
C TRP A 30 3.99 12.41 9.52
N LYS A 31 4.85 12.87 10.43
CA LYS A 31 6.29 12.90 10.17
C LYS A 31 6.82 11.49 10.01
N HIS A 32 6.45 10.57 10.90
CA HIS A 32 6.83 9.17 10.81
C HIS A 32 6.29 8.51 9.54
N PHE A 33 5.01 8.76 9.20
CA PHE A 33 4.39 8.26 7.99
C PHE A 33 5.17 8.61 6.73
N LYS A 34 5.67 9.83 6.58
CA LYS A 34 6.45 10.22 5.40
C LYS A 34 7.73 9.39 5.24
N THR A 35 8.41 9.09 6.36
CA THR A 35 9.58 8.21 6.34
C THR A 35 9.19 6.77 5.98
N VAL A 36 8.11 6.26 6.57
CA VAL A 36 7.59 4.92 6.25
C VAL A 36 7.17 4.83 4.78
N GLN A 37 6.46 5.83 4.26
CA GLN A 37 5.99 5.89 2.88
C GLN A 37 7.15 5.86 1.87
N ALA A 38 8.22 6.61 2.13
CA ALA A 38 9.41 6.59 1.27
C ALA A 38 10.10 5.22 1.27
N ALA A 39 10.27 4.63 2.46
CA ALA A 39 10.90 3.31 2.60
C ALA A 39 10.07 2.18 1.97
N THR A 40 8.74 2.22 2.14
CA THR A 40 7.86 1.21 1.55
C THR A 40 7.70 1.37 0.04
N LEU A 41 7.76 2.60 -0.49
CA LEU A 41 7.80 2.83 -1.93
C LEU A 41 9.06 2.23 -2.55
N ASP A 42 10.24 2.47 -1.97
CA ASP A 42 11.50 1.89 -2.43
C ASP A 42 11.45 0.35 -2.41
N LYS A 43 10.98 -0.24 -1.30
CA LYS A 43 10.78 -1.69 -1.17
C LYS A 43 9.81 -2.24 -2.22
N PHE A 44 8.71 -1.57 -2.49
CA PHE A 44 7.73 -2.00 -3.50
C PHE A 44 8.31 -1.90 -4.92
N CYS A 45 9.03 -0.81 -5.23
CA CYS A 45 9.74 -0.67 -6.50
C CYS A 45 10.78 -1.78 -6.67
N LYS A 46 11.53 -2.12 -5.61
CA LYS A 46 12.46 -3.25 -5.63
C LYS A 46 11.76 -4.56 -5.97
N GLN A 47 10.62 -4.87 -5.34
CA GLN A 47 9.85 -6.08 -5.66
C GLN A 47 9.42 -6.12 -7.13
N ILE A 48 8.97 -4.99 -7.69
CA ILE A 48 8.60 -4.90 -9.11
C ILE A 48 9.81 -5.17 -10.02
N LEU A 49 10.97 -4.64 -9.68
CA LEU A 49 12.20 -4.84 -10.45
C LEU A 49 12.72 -6.27 -10.36
N ASP A 50 12.60 -6.90 -9.18
CA ASP A 50 12.93 -8.31 -8.99
C ASP A 50 12.00 -9.20 -9.85
N ASP A 51 10.67 -8.98 -9.80
CA ASP A 51 9.67 -9.67 -10.65
C ASP A 51 9.95 -9.48 -12.17
N ALA A 52 10.36 -8.27 -12.55
CA ALA A 52 10.73 -7.94 -13.93
C ALA A 52 11.97 -8.72 -14.37
N SER A 53 12.98 -8.80 -13.49
CA SER A 53 14.20 -9.56 -13.76
C SER A 53 13.90 -11.05 -13.95
N GLU A 54 13.03 -11.64 -13.11
CA GLU A 54 12.57 -13.03 -13.28
C GLU A 54 11.89 -13.24 -14.64
N THR A 55 10.98 -12.34 -15.02
CA THR A 55 10.28 -12.41 -16.31
C THR A 55 11.24 -12.30 -17.50
N ILE A 56 12.23 -11.41 -17.43
CA ILE A 56 13.23 -11.22 -18.50
C ILE A 56 14.13 -12.45 -18.64
N ASN A 57 14.48 -13.08 -17.52
CA ASN A 57 15.38 -14.23 -17.49
C ASN A 57 14.69 -15.59 -17.66
N ASP A 58 13.36 -15.63 -17.78
CA ASP A 58 12.61 -16.86 -18.02
C ASP A 58 13.05 -17.53 -19.33
N VAL A 59 13.61 -18.73 -19.26
CA VAL A 59 14.12 -19.46 -20.45
C VAL A 59 13.03 -20.18 -21.23
N VAL A 60 11.81 -20.28 -20.69
CA VAL A 60 10.67 -20.95 -21.31
C VAL A 60 9.95 -20.02 -22.29
N LEU A 61 9.94 -18.72 -22.00
CA LEU A 61 9.24 -17.72 -22.81
C LEU A 61 10.09 -17.24 -24.01
N SER A 62 9.43 -17.03 -25.15
CA SER A 62 10.02 -16.27 -26.26
C SER A 62 10.21 -14.79 -25.88
N ASN A 63 11.11 -14.09 -26.58
CA ASN A 63 11.36 -12.66 -26.31
C ASN A 63 10.10 -11.79 -26.43
N HIS A 64 9.19 -12.11 -27.35
CA HIS A 64 7.93 -11.38 -27.49
C HIS A 64 6.97 -11.64 -26.33
N GLU A 65 6.90 -12.87 -25.82
CA GLU A 65 6.09 -13.21 -24.64
C GLU A 65 6.64 -12.53 -23.38
N LYS A 66 7.97 -12.47 -23.21
CA LYS A 66 8.61 -11.69 -22.13
C LYS A 66 8.21 -10.23 -22.19
N TYR A 67 8.29 -9.62 -23.37
CA TYR A 67 7.90 -8.22 -23.57
C TYR A 67 6.44 -7.97 -23.18
N ILE A 68 5.51 -8.80 -23.65
CA ILE A 68 4.07 -8.66 -23.32
C ILE A 68 3.83 -8.87 -21.82
N SER A 69 4.47 -9.87 -21.22
CA SER A 69 4.34 -10.17 -19.79
C SER A 69 4.83 -8.98 -18.95
N LEU A 70 6.03 -8.47 -19.26
CA LEU A 70 6.62 -7.32 -18.59
C LEU A 70 5.75 -6.07 -18.73
N TYR A 71 5.25 -5.77 -19.94
CA TYR A 71 4.37 -4.63 -20.18
C TYR A 71 3.11 -4.68 -19.31
N ARG A 72 2.41 -5.83 -19.30
CA ARG A 72 1.19 -6.02 -18.49
C ARG A 72 1.48 -5.93 -17.00
N MET A 73 2.60 -6.49 -16.56
CA MET A 73 3.02 -6.44 -15.16
C MET A 73 3.26 -4.99 -14.73
N ILE A 74 4.06 -4.22 -15.49
CA ILE A 74 4.35 -2.82 -15.19
C ILE A 74 3.06 -2.00 -15.15
N GLU A 75 2.14 -2.17 -16.11
CA GLU A 75 0.86 -1.45 -16.12
C GLU A 75 0.02 -1.73 -14.87
N LYS A 76 -0.03 -2.99 -14.42
CA LYS A 76 -0.73 -3.36 -13.19
C LYS A 76 -0.06 -2.76 -11.95
N ARG A 77 1.27 -2.81 -11.88
CA ARG A 77 2.04 -2.30 -10.74
C ARG A 77 2.01 -0.78 -10.66
N ASP A 78 2.04 -0.06 -11.78
CA ASP A 78 1.91 1.40 -11.82
C ASP A 78 0.56 1.88 -11.28
N LYS A 79 -0.54 1.22 -11.67
CA LYS A 79 -1.87 1.46 -11.07
C LYS A 79 -1.83 1.27 -9.57
N ARG A 80 -1.12 0.24 -9.08
CA ARG A 80 -1.00 -0.01 -7.65
C ARG A 80 -0.16 1.04 -6.93
N ILE A 81 0.92 1.52 -7.55
CA ILE A 81 1.70 2.64 -7.03
C ILE A 81 0.80 3.87 -6.87
N ALA A 82 0.01 4.18 -7.89
CA ALA A 82 -0.91 5.31 -7.86
C ALA A 82 -1.98 5.19 -6.77
N GLU A 83 -2.52 3.99 -6.55
CA GLU A 83 -3.50 3.72 -5.50
C GLU A 83 -2.93 3.83 -4.08
N ILE A 84 -1.64 3.56 -3.87
CA ILE A 84 -1.06 3.53 -2.54
C ILE A 84 -0.35 4.84 -2.21
N PHE A 85 0.46 5.37 -3.13
CA PHE A 85 1.49 6.39 -2.82
C PHE A 85 1.17 7.79 -3.34
N ASN A 86 0.32 7.94 -4.36
CA ASN A 86 0.10 9.26 -5.01
C ASN A 86 -0.80 10.21 -4.21
N TYR A 87 -1.05 9.93 -2.93
CA TYR A 87 -1.81 10.79 -2.04
C TYR A 87 -0.87 11.61 -1.13
N ASN A 88 -0.95 12.93 -1.24
CA ASN A 88 -0.15 13.88 -0.44
C ASN A 88 -0.92 14.47 0.77
N SER A 89 -2.06 13.90 1.15
CA SER A 89 -2.93 14.47 2.18
C SER A 89 -2.96 13.62 3.45
N ARG A 90 -2.89 14.33 4.58
CA ARG A 90 -2.91 13.76 5.93
C ARG A 90 -4.16 12.94 6.23
N SER A 91 -5.31 13.35 5.69
CA SER A 91 -6.59 12.64 5.82
C SER A 91 -6.64 11.30 5.08
N LYS A 92 -5.63 10.98 4.25
CA LYS A 92 -5.51 9.71 3.54
C LYS A 92 -4.54 8.74 4.20
N VAL A 93 -3.82 9.14 5.24
CA VAL A 93 -2.75 8.33 5.83
C VAL A 93 -3.24 6.99 6.34
N MET A 94 -4.37 6.96 7.07
CA MET A 94 -4.90 5.70 7.59
C MET A 94 -5.26 4.72 6.46
N LEU A 95 -5.80 5.23 5.35
CA LEU A 95 -6.05 4.41 4.16
C LEU A 95 -4.74 3.90 3.55
N GLN A 96 -3.74 4.78 3.39
CA GLN A 96 -2.45 4.39 2.83
C GLN A 96 -1.75 3.34 3.70
N LEU A 97 -1.76 3.50 5.03
CA LEU A 97 -1.21 2.53 5.97
C LEU A 97 -1.93 1.17 5.90
N TYR A 98 -3.27 1.17 5.77
CA TYR A 98 -4.03 -0.06 5.53
C TYR A 98 -3.58 -0.73 4.23
N LEU A 99 -3.43 0.02 3.13
CA LEU A 99 -3.01 -0.54 1.85
C LEU A 99 -1.57 -1.07 1.91
N LEU A 100 -0.64 -0.33 2.52
CA LEU A 100 0.73 -0.78 2.76
C LEU A 100 0.79 -2.07 3.57
N LYS A 101 -0.07 -2.21 4.60
CA LYS A 101 -0.20 -3.45 5.37
C LYS A 101 -0.72 -4.59 4.51
N SER A 102 -1.75 -4.35 3.69
CA SER A 102 -2.33 -5.38 2.81
C SER A 102 -1.36 -5.89 1.74
N GLU A 103 -0.39 -5.07 1.33
CA GLU A 103 0.71 -5.47 0.44
C GLU A 103 1.90 -6.11 1.18
N GLY A 104 1.83 -6.30 2.50
CA GLY A 104 2.93 -6.83 3.31
C GLY A 104 4.16 -5.92 3.36
N LEU A 105 4.01 -4.63 3.06
CA LEU A 105 5.13 -3.68 2.99
C LEU A 105 5.54 -3.14 4.36
N LEU A 106 4.62 -3.12 5.33
CA LEU A 106 4.88 -2.61 6.68
C LEU A 106 5.62 -3.63 7.55
N GLU A 107 6.70 -3.17 8.17
CA GLU A 107 7.46 -3.93 9.15
C GLU A 107 7.03 -3.61 10.58
N ALA A 108 7.21 -4.57 11.50
CA ALA A 108 6.80 -4.40 12.90
C ALA A 108 7.41 -3.16 13.56
N VAL A 109 8.68 -2.85 13.24
CA VAL A 109 9.38 -1.65 13.75
C VAL A 109 8.76 -0.35 13.22
N GLN A 110 8.29 -0.34 11.97
CA GLN A 110 7.61 0.81 11.38
C GLN A 110 6.26 1.02 12.04
N ILE A 111 5.52 -0.07 12.31
CA ILE A 111 4.23 -0.01 13.01
C ILE A 111 4.43 0.50 14.45
N ALA A 112 5.43 -0.01 15.16
CA ALA A 112 5.73 0.39 16.54
C ALA A 112 6.09 1.88 16.69
N GLY A 113 6.54 2.54 15.62
CA GLY A 113 6.85 3.97 15.62
C GLY A 113 5.63 4.91 15.56
N PHE A 114 4.43 4.39 15.32
CA PHE A 114 3.19 5.16 15.36
C PHE A 114 2.58 5.22 16.76
N SER A 115 1.65 6.15 16.97
CA SER A 115 0.81 6.20 18.17
C SER A 115 -0.04 4.93 18.37
N THR A 116 -0.45 4.66 19.61
CA THR A 116 -1.28 3.50 19.96
C THR A 116 -2.56 3.45 19.13
N GLU A 117 -3.20 4.58 18.84
CA GLU A 117 -4.41 4.65 18.00
C GLU A 117 -4.17 4.11 16.58
N VAL A 118 -3.04 4.45 15.97
CA VAL A 118 -2.68 3.96 14.64
C VAL A 118 -2.30 2.48 14.68
N GLN A 119 -1.59 2.05 15.72
CA GLN A 119 -1.24 0.63 15.90
C GLN A 119 -2.49 -0.24 16.08
N GLU A 120 -3.42 0.19 16.93
CA GLU A 120 -4.71 -0.48 17.13
C GLU A 120 -5.53 -0.52 15.84
N TYR A 121 -5.55 0.58 15.07
CA TYR A 121 -6.19 0.59 13.76
C TYR A 121 -5.59 -0.48 12.84
N LEU A 122 -4.26 -0.59 12.78
CA LEU A 122 -3.60 -1.57 11.92
C LEU A 122 -3.89 -3.00 12.39
N THR A 123 -3.85 -3.28 13.70
CA THR A 123 -4.13 -4.61 14.26
C THR A 123 -5.60 -5.03 14.09
N ASN A 124 -6.55 -4.13 14.35
CA ASN A 124 -7.99 -4.45 14.31
C ASN A 124 -8.52 -4.73 12.89
N ASN A 125 -7.81 -4.26 11.86
CA ASN A 125 -8.16 -4.51 10.47
C ASN A 125 -7.52 -5.78 9.87
N ASP A 126 -6.85 -6.62 10.69
CA ASP A 126 -6.34 -7.94 10.27
C ASP A 126 -7.46 -8.96 9.95
N LEU A 127 -8.71 -8.66 10.31
CA LEU A 127 -9.85 -9.58 10.16
C LEU A 127 -10.43 -9.67 8.73
N TYR A 128 -9.88 -8.94 7.76
CA TYR A 128 -10.39 -8.90 6.38
C TYR A 128 -9.33 -9.22 5.31
N VAL A 129 -8.14 -9.65 5.73
CA VAL A 129 -7.08 -10.16 4.84
C VAL A 129 -7.10 -11.69 4.92
N ARG A 130 -8.09 -12.31 4.28
CA ARG A 130 -8.11 -13.74 3.92
C ARG A 130 -8.58 -13.88 2.49
#